data_AF-A0A349QWP5-F1
#
_entry.id   AF-A0A349QWP5-F1
#
_cell.length_a   1.000
_cell.length_b   1.000
_cell.length_c   1.000
_cell.angle_alpha   90.00
_cell.angle_beta   90.00
_cell.angle_gamma   90.00
#
_symmetry.space_group_name_H-M   'P 1'
#
loop_
_entity.id
_entity.type
_entity.pdbx_description
1 polymer ?
#
loop_
_entity_poly.entity_id
_entity_poly.type
_entity_poly.pdbx_seq_one_letter_code
_entity_poly.pdbx_strand_id
1 'polypeptide(L)'
;DTWVKSSFNLEGFKAFFLHPSFIWEAMQGLNEVGTFTLKKSPVSGGMLWAVWAIEMGIILITPLIMAFRGITIYPFSEKDEVWMNKRTLPGRLKFVADKDAVVSSLGNHDFAYVYDHLSDEEEHFSFATAELYESETDDHQYLTIYNHQFTEKKGKMEEKKDEVIEFLRINRNSL
;
A
#
# COMPACT_ATOMS: atom_id res chain seq x y z
N ASP A 1 27.46 -1.60 -36.84
CA ASP A 1 26.43 -1.15 -35.88
C ASP A 1 26.97 -1.10 -34.47
N THR A 2 27.44 0.08 -34.09
CA THR A 2 27.92 0.37 -32.73
C THR A 2 26.73 0.77 -31.87
N TRP A 3 26.29 -0.15 -31.03
CA TRP A 3 25.41 0.14 -29.90
C TRP A 3 26.08 1.20 -29.02
N VAL A 4 25.56 2.42 -29.04
CA VAL A 4 25.95 3.44 -28.06
C VAL A 4 25.38 2.98 -26.72
N LYS A 5 26.26 2.42 -25.87
CA LYS A 5 25.94 2.22 -24.46
C LYS A 5 25.50 3.58 -23.91
N SER A 6 24.33 3.64 -23.28
CA SER A 6 23.88 4.83 -22.55
C SER A 6 25.01 5.27 -21.63
N SER A 7 25.69 6.38 -21.98
CA SER A 7 26.80 6.91 -21.23
C SER A 7 26.22 7.77 -20.12
N PHE A 8 25.73 7.12 -19.07
CA PHE A 8 25.43 7.83 -17.84
C PHE A 8 26.70 8.56 -17.39
N ASN A 9 26.67 9.88 -17.46
CA ASN A 9 27.75 10.75 -17.00
C ASN A 9 27.38 11.27 -15.62
N LEU A 10 28.08 10.81 -14.58
CA LEU A 10 27.82 11.20 -13.20
C LEU A 10 27.99 12.70 -12.96
N GLU A 11 28.97 13.33 -13.60
CA GLU A 11 29.20 14.78 -13.48
C GLU A 11 28.08 15.56 -14.15
N GLY A 12 27.65 15.13 -15.34
CA GLY A 12 26.49 15.68 -16.02
C GLY A 12 25.21 15.55 -15.20
N PHE A 13 24.94 14.35 -14.66
CA PHE A 13 23.80 14.11 -13.79
C PHE A 13 23.83 15.02 -12.55
N LYS A 14 24.98 15.13 -11.87
CA LYS A 14 25.14 16.02 -10.71
C LYS A 14 24.89 17.48 -11.07
N ALA A 15 25.39 17.95 -12.23
CA ALA A 15 25.15 19.30 -12.69
C ALA A 15 23.65 19.58 -12.89
N PHE A 16 22.93 18.69 -13.57
CA PHE A 16 21.48 18.82 -13.75
C PHE A 16 20.70 18.74 -12.42
N PHE A 17 21.14 17.90 -11.49
CA PHE A 17 20.50 17.76 -10.17
C PHE A 17 20.72 18.99 -9.27
N LEU A 18 21.93 19.57 -9.29
CA LEU A 18 22.30 20.73 -8.46
C LEU A 18 21.87 22.08 -9.07
N HIS A 19 21.57 22.11 -10.37
CA HIS A 19 21.12 23.31 -11.07
C HIS A 19 19.75 23.07 -11.72
N PRO A 20 18.64 23.19 -10.97
CA PRO A 20 17.29 22.99 -11.50
C PRO A 20 16.94 23.86 -12.71
N SER A 21 17.61 25.02 -12.86
CA SER A 21 17.47 25.88 -14.04
C SER A 21 17.83 25.17 -15.34
N PHE A 22 18.82 24.26 -15.34
CA PHE A 22 19.19 23.50 -16.54
C PHE A 22 18.09 22.53 -16.98
N ILE A 23 17.37 21.93 -16.02
CA ILE A 23 16.20 21.11 -16.33
C ILE A 23 15.10 21.98 -16.94
N TRP A 24 14.86 23.15 -16.37
CA TRP A 24 13.86 24.09 -16.88
C TRP A 24 14.18 24.57 -18.30
N GLU A 25 15.43 24.94 -18.58
CA GLU A 25 15.91 25.32 -19.91
C GLU A 25 15.78 24.17 -20.92
N ALA A 26 16.13 22.94 -20.50
CA ALA A 26 15.96 21.76 -21.33
C ALA A 26 14.47 21.50 -21.65
N MET A 27 13.58 21.67 -20.68
CA MET A 27 12.13 21.58 -20.89
C MET A 27 11.63 22.64 -21.87
N GLN A 28 12.12 23.87 -21.78
CA GLN A 28 11.77 24.93 -22.74
C GLN A 28 12.24 24.58 -24.16
N GLY A 29 13.50 24.14 -24.31
CA GLY A 29 14.04 23.74 -25.61
C GLY A 29 13.27 22.57 -26.23
N LEU A 30 12.92 21.56 -25.44
CA LEU A 30 12.06 20.45 -25.87
C LEU A 30 10.66 20.94 -26.27
N ASN A 31 10.14 21.93 -25.54
CA ASN A 31 8.84 22.49 -25.82
C ASN A 31 8.79 23.30 -27.13
N GLU A 32 9.90 23.93 -27.52
CA GLU A 32 9.99 24.66 -28.79
C GLU A 32 9.98 23.73 -30.01
N VAL A 33 10.74 22.64 -29.95
CA VAL A 33 10.87 21.69 -31.06
C VAL A 33 9.75 20.64 -31.09
N GLY A 34 9.17 20.34 -29.93
CA GLY A 34 8.19 19.29 -29.72
C GLY A 34 8.82 17.93 -29.46
N THR A 35 8.15 17.11 -28.64
CA THR A 35 8.69 15.82 -28.17
C THR A 35 8.11 14.62 -28.90
N PHE A 36 6.90 14.73 -29.44
CA PHE A 36 6.23 13.69 -30.24
C PHE A 36 5.31 14.32 -31.28
N THR A 37 4.87 13.54 -32.28
CA THR A 37 4.02 14.04 -33.36
C THR A 37 2.59 13.53 -33.25
N LEU A 38 1.61 14.41 -33.47
CA LEU A 38 0.21 14.04 -33.65
C LEU A 38 -0.22 14.39 -35.07
N LYS A 39 -0.75 13.41 -35.83
CA LYS A 39 -1.18 13.60 -37.23
C LYS A 39 -0.14 14.33 -38.11
N LYS A 40 1.14 13.98 -37.94
CA LYS A 40 2.32 14.50 -38.67
C LYS A 40 2.83 15.89 -38.25
N SER A 41 2.22 16.54 -37.25
CA SER A 41 2.75 17.79 -36.68
C SER A 41 3.37 17.52 -35.31
N PRO A 42 4.59 18.04 -35.02
CA PRO A 42 5.15 18.02 -33.68
C PRO A 42 4.22 18.73 -32.68
N VAL A 43 4.02 18.12 -31.52
CA VAL A 43 3.29 18.73 -30.41
C VAL A 43 4.29 19.56 -29.62
N SER A 44 4.12 20.89 -29.68
CA SER A 44 5.03 21.88 -29.10
C SER A 44 4.23 23.04 -28.47
N GLY A 45 4.93 23.93 -27.77
CA GLY A 45 4.38 25.16 -27.19
C GLY A 45 3.26 24.88 -26.16
N GLY A 46 2.16 25.63 -26.26
CA GLY A 46 1.06 25.53 -25.30
C GLY A 46 0.40 24.14 -25.24
N MET A 47 0.38 23.40 -26.36
CA MET A 47 -0.23 22.07 -26.40
C MET A 47 0.60 21.05 -25.63
N LEU A 48 1.93 21.10 -25.74
CA LEU A 48 2.81 20.20 -24.99
C LEU A 48 2.82 20.54 -23.49
N TRP A 49 2.77 21.83 -23.13
CA TRP A 49 2.56 22.25 -21.74
C TRP A 49 1.26 21.68 -21.14
N ALA A 50 0.17 21.66 -21.91
CA ALA A 50 -1.10 21.10 -21.45
C ALA A 50 -0.99 19.59 -21.19
N VAL A 51 -0.30 18.84 -22.07
CA VAL A 51 -0.04 17.41 -21.88
C VAL A 51 0.80 17.17 -20.62
N TRP A 52 1.91 17.89 -20.45
CA TRP A 52 2.75 17.77 -19.25
C TRP A 52 2.00 18.16 -17.98
N ALA A 53 1.11 19.15 -18.02
CA ALA A 53 0.28 19.50 -16.87
C ALA A 53 -0.69 18.38 -16.49
N ILE A 54 -1.28 17.68 -17.47
CA ILE A 54 -2.13 16.50 -17.23
C ILE A 54 -1.30 15.36 -16.63
N GLU A 55 -0.13 15.07 -17.21
CA GLU A 55 0.77 14.03 -16.71
C GLU A 55 1.22 14.32 -15.27
N MET A 56 1.65 15.55 -15.00
CA MET A 56 1.99 16.00 -13.65
C MET A 56 0.80 15.83 -12.70
N GLY A 57 -0.41 16.19 -13.16
CA GLY A 57 -1.64 15.96 -12.40
C GLY A 57 -1.84 14.48 -12.05
N ILE A 58 -1.73 13.57 -13.02
CA ILE A 58 -1.88 12.13 -12.80
C ILE A 58 -0.82 11.62 -11.80
N ILE A 59 0.44 12.03 -11.96
CA ILE A 59 1.57 11.58 -11.14
C ILE A 59 1.45 12.09 -9.70
N LEU A 60 0.97 13.32 -9.48
CA LEU A 60 0.87 13.90 -8.13
C LEU A 60 -0.46 13.56 -7.44
N ILE A 61 -1.57 13.64 -8.17
CA ILE A 61 -2.92 13.51 -7.60
C ILE A 61 -3.25 12.04 -7.32
N THR A 62 -2.83 11.11 -8.17
CA THR A 62 -3.16 9.68 -7.98
C THR A 62 -2.60 9.13 -6.66
N PRO A 63 -1.29 9.28 -6.34
CA PRO A 63 -0.76 8.82 -5.06
C PRO A 63 -1.38 9.55 -3.87
N LEU A 64 -1.69 10.85 -4.02
CA LEU A 64 -2.33 11.63 -2.97
C LEU A 64 -3.73 11.09 -2.64
N ILE A 65 -4.55 10.80 -3.65
CA ILE A 65 -5.87 10.18 -3.46
C ILE A 65 -5.73 8.80 -2.81
N MET A 66 -4.77 7.97 -3.27
CA MET A 66 -4.55 6.64 -2.70
C MET A 66 -4.12 6.71 -1.22
N ALA A 67 -3.23 7.64 -0.88
CA ALA A 67 -2.80 7.89 0.49
C ALA A 67 -3.95 8.35 1.39
N PHE A 68 -4.78 9.30 0.94
CA PHE A 68 -5.96 9.74 1.69
C PHE A 68 -7.01 8.65 1.89
N ARG A 69 -7.10 7.69 0.96
CA ARG A 69 -7.97 6.51 1.10
C ARG A 69 -7.40 5.43 2.01
N GLY A 70 -6.17 5.60 2.52
CA GLY A 70 -5.51 4.61 3.38
C GLY A 70 -5.20 3.29 2.68
N ILE A 71 -5.11 3.28 1.34
CA ILE A 71 -4.81 2.05 0.58
C ILE A 71 -3.31 1.74 0.66
N THR A 72 -2.47 2.77 0.72
CA THR A 72 -1.00 2.66 0.67
C THR A 72 -0.37 1.98 1.89
N ILE A 73 -1.14 1.76 2.96
CA ILE A 73 -0.69 1.02 4.15
C ILE A 73 -0.94 -0.49 4.05
N TYR A 74 -1.77 -0.94 3.10
CA TYR A 74 -2.04 -2.36 2.92
C TYR A 74 -0.93 -3.05 2.11
N PRO A 75 -0.67 -4.35 2.34
CA PRO A 75 0.32 -5.11 1.60
C PRO A 75 0.07 -5.07 0.09
N PHE A 76 1.15 -4.91 -0.66
CA PHE A 76 1.12 -4.90 -2.12
C PHE A 76 1.65 -6.24 -2.65
N SER A 77 0.94 -6.83 -3.60
CA SER A 77 1.42 -7.98 -4.35
C SER A 77 2.27 -7.52 -5.52
N GLU A 78 3.58 -7.76 -5.45
CA GLU A 78 4.50 -7.46 -6.55
C GLU A 78 4.27 -8.37 -7.76
N LYS A 79 3.61 -9.53 -7.59
CA LYS A 79 3.33 -10.47 -8.68
C LYS A 79 2.09 -10.08 -9.47
N ASP A 80 1.03 -9.68 -8.75
CA ASP A 80 -0.24 -9.29 -9.37
C ASP A 80 -0.30 -7.79 -9.68
N GLU A 81 0.72 -7.03 -9.27
CA GLU A 81 0.81 -5.56 -9.38
C GLU A 81 -0.42 -4.84 -8.77
N VAL A 82 -1.00 -5.43 -7.72
CA VAL A 82 -2.18 -4.89 -7.02
C VAL A 82 -2.03 -4.96 -5.51
N TRP A 83 -2.74 -4.07 -4.82
CA TRP A 83 -2.90 -4.12 -3.38
C TRP A 83 -3.70 -5.37 -3.02
N MET A 84 -3.26 -6.09 -2.00
CA MET A 84 -3.88 -7.35 -1.61
C MET A 84 -5.33 -7.14 -1.16
N ASN A 85 -6.19 -8.09 -1.51
CA ASN A 85 -7.59 -8.07 -1.14
C ASN A 85 -7.72 -8.36 0.36
N LYS A 86 -8.46 -7.50 1.06
CA LYS A 86 -8.79 -7.69 2.47
C LYS A 86 -10.01 -8.59 2.63
N ARG A 87 -9.87 -9.64 3.42
CA ARG A 87 -10.95 -10.54 3.87
C ARG A 87 -10.97 -10.62 5.39
N THR A 88 -12.07 -10.22 6.00
CA THR A 88 -12.28 -10.39 7.46
C THR A 88 -12.58 -11.86 7.76
N LEU A 89 -11.89 -12.44 8.72
CA LEU A 89 -12.17 -13.81 9.18
C LEU A 89 -13.45 -13.82 10.01
N PRO A 90 -14.31 -14.85 9.86
CA PRO A 90 -15.55 -14.94 10.62
C PRO A 90 -15.27 -15.22 12.11
N GLY A 91 -16.22 -14.84 12.97
CA GLY A 91 -16.17 -15.13 14.41
C GLY A 91 -15.38 -14.11 15.23
N ARG A 92 -15.53 -14.22 16.56
CA ARG A 92 -14.78 -13.43 17.54
C ARG A 92 -13.73 -14.31 18.18
N LEU A 93 -12.47 -13.90 18.14
CA LEU A 93 -11.36 -14.60 18.79
C LEU A 93 -11.25 -14.17 20.26
N LYS A 94 -10.58 -14.99 21.07
CA LYS A 94 -10.22 -14.62 22.44
C LYS A 94 -9.33 -13.37 22.43
N PHE A 95 -9.53 -12.45 23.36
CA PHE A 95 -8.70 -11.24 23.46
C PHE A 95 -7.19 -11.57 23.53
N VAL A 96 -6.36 -10.89 22.73
CA VAL A 96 -4.89 -11.09 22.76
C VAL A 96 -4.32 -10.38 23.99
N ALA A 97 -3.97 -11.14 25.03
CA ALA A 97 -3.28 -10.60 26.20
C ALA A 97 -1.75 -10.58 26.05
N ASP A 98 -1.18 -11.60 25.40
CA ASP A 98 0.25 -11.74 25.14
C ASP A 98 0.49 -11.80 23.64
N LYS A 99 0.95 -10.68 23.08
CA LYS A 99 1.26 -10.55 21.65
C LYS A 99 2.36 -11.50 21.23
N ASP A 100 3.43 -11.62 22.03
CA ASP A 100 4.62 -12.37 21.63
C ASP A 100 4.34 -13.87 21.60
N ALA A 101 3.50 -14.36 22.52
CA ALA A 101 3.02 -15.74 22.49
C ALA A 101 2.19 -16.04 21.22
N VAL A 102 1.26 -15.16 20.86
CA VAL A 102 0.41 -15.34 19.66
C VAL A 102 1.24 -15.26 18.37
N VAL A 103 2.15 -14.27 18.25
CA VAL A 103 3.06 -14.17 17.09
C VAL A 103 3.95 -15.41 16.98
N SER A 104 4.46 -15.91 18.09
CA SER A 104 5.30 -17.12 18.11
C SER A 104 4.51 -18.37 17.68
N SER A 105 3.26 -18.52 18.14
CA SER A 105 2.36 -19.60 17.73
C SER A 105 2.11 -19.58 16.22
N LEU A 106 1.67 -18.42 15.70
CA LEU A 106 1.35 -18.22 14.29
C LEU A 106 2.58 -18.40 13.39
N GLY A 107 3.76 -17.93 13.83
CA GLY A 107 5.03 -18.11 13.11
C GLY A 107 5.49 -19.57 13.03
N ASN A 108 5.05 -20.42 13.95
CA ASN A 108 5.29 -21.86 13.96
C ASN A 108 4.18 -22.67 13.27
N HIS A 109 3.31 -22.02 12.49
CA HIS A 109 2.16 -22.62 11.80
C HIS A 109 1.11 -23.23 12.74
N ASP A 110 1.06 -22.79 14.01
CA ASP A 110 0.00 -23.13 14.95
C ASP A 110 -1.08 -22.03 14.93
N PHE A 111 -2.17 -22.34 14.23
CA PHE A 111 -3.34 -21.48 14.03
C PHE A 111 -4.50 -21.81 14.97
N ALA A 112 -4.29 -22.64 16.01
CA ALA A 112 -5.36 -23.02 16.95
C ALA A 112 -6.05 -21.79 17.56
N TYR A 113 -5.28 -20.74 17.86
CA TYR A 113 -5.80 -19.47 18.36
C TYR A 113 -6.82 -18.80 17.42
N VAL A 114 -6.65 -18.92 16.11
CA VAL A 114 -7.55 -18.31 15.11
C VAL A 114 -8.84 -19.13 14.93
N TYR A 115 -8.82 -20.42 15.26
CA TYR A 115 -10.01 -21.28 15.17
C TYR A 115 -10.81 -21.35 16.49
N ASP A 116 -10.21 -20.94 17.60
CA ASP A 116 -10.80 -20.92 18.94
C ASP A 116 -11.68 -19.67 19.14
N HIS A 117 -12.87 -19.73 18.53
CA HIS A 117 -13.85 -18.66 18.61
C HIS A 117 -14.56 -18.62 19.96
N LEU A 118 -14.81 -17.41 20.44
CA LEU A 118 -15.74 -17.13 21.53
C LEU A 118 -17.18 -17.49 21.11
N SER A 119 -18.01 -17.82 22.09
CA SER A 119 -19.42 -18.13 21.84
C SER A 119 -20.16 -16.89 21.35
N ASP A 120 -20.99 -17.04 20.32
CA ASP A 120 -21.87 -15.97 19.85
C ASP A 120 -23.08 -15.75 20.78
N GLU A 121 -23.33 -16.70 21.70
CA GLU A 121 -24.45 -16.63 22.65
C GLU A 121 -24.15 -15.74 23.87
N GLU A 122 -22.87 -15.44 24.13
CA GLU A 122 -22.43 -14.65 25.27
C GLU A 122 -22.04 -13.22 24.85
N GLU A 123 -22.41 -12.23 25.66
CA GLU A 123 -21.92 -10.87 25.50
C GLU A 123 -20.47 -10.77 25.97
N HIS A 124 -19.57 -10.46 25.04
CA HIS A 124 -18.16 -10.26 25.32
C HIS A 124 -17.78 -8.78 25.14
N PHE A 125 -17.34 -8.13 26.22
CA PHE A 125 -16.83 -6.75 26.19
C PHE A 125 -15.35 -6.66 25.81
N SER A 126 -14.67 -7.79 25.64
CA SER A 126 -13.28 -7.86 25.17
C SER A 126 -13.08 -9.09 24.31
N PHE A 127 -12.70 -8.87 23.05
CA PHE A 127 -12.46 -9.94 22.07
C PHE A 127 -11.45 -9.48 21.03
N ALA A 128 -11.04 -10.38 20.15
CA ALA A 128 -10.21 -10.05 19.00
C ALA A 128 -10.92 -10.38 17.68
N THR A 129 -10.56 -9.68 16.61
CA THR A 129 -10.96 -10.00 15.23
C THR A 129 -9.71 -10.07 14.36
N ALA A 130 -9.81 -10.81 13.26
CA ALA A 130 -8.70 -11.00 12.36
C ALA A 130 -9.07 -10.64 10.92
N GLU A 131 -8.11 -10.06 10.21
CA GLU A 131 -8.22 -9.69 8.80
C GLU A 131 -7.05 -10.31 8.04
N LEU A 132 -7.37 -10.92 6.91
CA LEU A 132 -6.41 -11.52 6.00
C LEU A 132 -6.27 -10.65 4.76
N TYR A 133 -5.04 -10.49 4.29
CA TYR A 133 -4.70 -9.81 3.05
C TYR A 133 -4.10 -10.85 2.11
N GLU A 134 -4.75 -11.04 0.96
CA GLU A 134 -4.43 -12.11 0.02
C GLU A 134 -4.40 -11.63 -1.43
N SER A 135 -3.55 -12.28 -2.24
CA SER A 135 -3.48 -12.12 -3.70
C SER A 135 -3.72 -13.47 -4.37
N GLU A 136 -4.03 -13.45 -5.67
CA GLU A 136 -4.31 -14.68 -6.41
C GLU A 136 -3.03 -15.48 -6.72
N THR A 137 -1.87 -14.85 -6.85
CA THR A 137 -0.62 -15.53 -7.24
C THR A 137 0.44 -15.61 -6.16
N ASP A 138 0.32 -14.85 -5.08
CA ASP A 138 1.26 -14.94 -3.97
C ASP A 138 1.18 -16.27 -3.22
N ASP A 139 2.33 -16.74 -2.75
CA ASP A 139 2.48 -17.97 -1.96
C ASP A 139 2.34 -17.72 -0.45
N HIS A 140 2.04 -16.48 -0.09
CA HIS A 140 1.86 -16.01 1.27
C HIS A 140 0.66 -15.07 1.35
N GLN A 141 0.18 -14.90 2.57
CA GLN A 141 -0.87 -13.95 2.94
C GLN A 141 -0.37 -13.16 4.15
N TYR A 142 -1.02 -12.04 4.46
CA TYR A 142 -0.74 -11.29 5.68
C TYR A 142 -1.94 -11.30 6.60
N LEU A 143 -1.70 -11.55 7.88
CA LEU A 143 -2.71 -11.58 8.93
C LEU A 143 -2.54 -10.38 9.85
N THR A 144 -3.63 -9.64 10.05
CA THR A 144 -3.71 -8.56 11.02
C THR A 144 -4.75 -8.92 12.08
N ILE A 145 -4.44 -8.73 13.36
CA ILE A 145 -5.33 -9.02 14.48
C ILE A 145 -5.59 -7.73 15.26
N TYR A 146 -6.87 -7.47 15.52
CA TYR A 146 -7.36 -6.33 16.29
C TYR A 146 -7.95 -6.80 17.60
N ASN A 147 -7.57 -6.16 18.69
CA ASN A 147 -8.26 -6.27 19.97
C ASN A 147 -9.36 -5.21 20.05
N HIS A 148 -10.53 -5.63 20.50
CA HIS A 148 -11.70 -4.79 20.75
C HIS A 148 -11.97 -4.80 22.24
N GLN A 149 -12.08 -3.62 22.85
CA GLN A 149 -12.52 -3.45 24.23
C GLN A 149 -13.65 -2.43 24.29
N PHE A 150 -14.75 -2.81 24.91
CA PHE A 150 -15.91 -1.97 25.11
C PHE A 150 -15.93 -1.47 26.55
N THR A 151 -15.91 -0.16 26.75
CA THR A 151 -15.97 0.45 28.08
C THR A 151 -17.11 1.44 28.16
N GLU A 152 -17.84 1.46 29.27
CA GLU A 152 -18.90 2.43 29.48
C GLU A 152 -18.31 3.74 30.01
N LYS A 153 -18.56 4.84 29.29
CA LYS A 153 -18.13 6.18 29.69
C LYS A 153 -19.29 7.15 29.54
N LYS A 154 -19.74 7.71 30.67
CA LYS A 154 -20.86 8.68 30.72
C LYS A 154 -22.15 8.17 30.04
N GLY A 155 -22.49 6.90 30.23
CA GLY A 155 -23.70 6.29 29.67
C GLY A 155 -23.64 6.01 28.17
N LYS A 156 -22.45 6.08 27.55
CA LYS A 156 -22.20 5.61 26.18
C LYS A 156 -21.14 4.52 26.20
N MET A 157 -21.36 3.48 25.42
CA MET A 157 -20.37 2.43 25.16
C MET A 157 -19.36 2.97 24.15
N GLU A 158 -18.11 3.10 24.57
CA GLU A 158 -16.98 3.45 23.70
C GLU A 158 -16.20 2.18 23.35
N GLU A 159 -15.99 1.95 22.07
CA GLU A 159 -15.13 0.89 21.56
C GLU A 159 -13.70 1.41 21.40
N LYS A 160 -12.76 0.74 22.04
CA LYS A 160 -11.33 0.89 21.77
C LYS A 160 -10.88 -0.28 20.91
N LYS A 161 -10.45 0.03 19.68
CA LYS A 161 -9.89 -0.93 18.73
C LYS A 161 -8.39 -0.71 18.62
N ASP A 162 -7.62 -1.69 19.06
CA ASP A 162 -6.15 -1.67 19.03
C ASP A 162 -5.64 -2.73 18.04
N GLU A 163 -4.81 -2.31 17.07
CA GLU A 163 -4.10 -3.25 16.20
C GLU A 163 -2.93 -3.87 16.96
N VAL A 164 -3.05 -5.16 17.28
CA VAL A 164 -2.06 -5.85 18.13
C VAL A 164 -1.04 -6.61 17.31
N ILE A 165 -1.46 -7.19 16.18
CA ILE A 165 -0.59 -7.84 15.22
C ILE A 165 -0.86 -7.19 13.88
N GLU A 166 0.17 -6.59 13.29
CA GLU A 166 0.09 -5.89 12.01
C GLU A 166 0.83 -6.72 10.95
N PHE A 167 0.13 -7.07 9.87
CA PHE A 167 0.67 -7.74 8.68
C PHE A 167 1.67 -8.87 8.96
N LEU A 168 1.28 -9.82 9.82
CA LEU A 168 2.09 -11.02 10.03
C LEU A 168 2.02 -11.89 8.78
N ARG A 169 3.17 -12.14 8.15
CA ARG A 169 3.26 -13.02 6.98
C ARG A 169 3.00 -14.47 7.39
N ILE A 170 2.07 -15.12 6.69
CA ILE A 170 1.73 -16.53 6.84
C ILE A 170 1.72 -17.24 5.48
N ASN A 171 1.82 -18.57 5.48
CA ASN A 171 1.75 -19.34 4.23
C ASN A 171 0.35 -19.30 3.63
N ARG A 172 0.27 -19.29 2.30
CA ARG A 172 -1.00 -19.41 1.59
C ARG A 172 -1.72 -20.71 1.98
N ASN A 173 -3.02 -20.62 2.25
CA ASN A 173 -3.91 -21.72 2.71
C ASN A 173 -3.72 -22.15 4.16
N SER A 174 -3.11 -21.32 5.00
CA SER A 174 -3.06 -21.58 6.44
C SER A 174 -4.42 -21.34 7.13
N LEU A 175 -5.31 -20.54 6.51
CA LEU A 175 -6.58 -20.03 7.07
C LEU A 175 -7.71 -19.95 6.03
#